data_AF-Q94588-F1
#
_entry.id   AF-Q94588-F1
#
_cell.length_a   1.000
_cell.length_b   1.000
_cell.length_c   1.000
_cell.angle_alpha   90.00
_cell.angle_beta   90.00
_cell.angle_gamma   90.00
#
_symmetry.space_group_name_H-M   'P 1'
#
loop_
_entity.id
_entity.type
_entity.pdbx_description
1 polymer ?
#
loop_
_entity_poly.entity_id
_entity_poly.type
_entity_poly.pdbx_seq_one_letter_code
_entity_poly.pdbx_strand_id
1 'polypeptide(L)' 'FTSEQLDHLRREFEENRYLTEKRRQDLAQRLGLNESQIKIWFQNKRAKIKKSSGQKPPLATRL' A
#
# COMPACT_ATOMS: atom_id res chain seq x y z
N PHE A 1 10.02 -6.66 -4.16
CA PHE A 1 9.58 -5.79 -5.27
C PHE A 1 10.81 -5.13 -5.87
N THR A 2 10.96 -5.13 -7.19
CA THR A 2 11.98 -4.34 -7.92
C THR A 2 11.64 -2.85 -7.86
N SER A 3 12.57 -1.96 -8.24
CA SER A 3 12.28 -0.51 -8.26
C SER A 3 11.12 -0.18 -9.20
N GLU A 4 11.11 -0.79 -10.39
CA GLU A 4 10.04 -0.62 -11.38
C GLU A 4 8.68 -1.08 -10.85
N GLN A 5 8.62 -2.27 -10.21
CA GLN A 5 7.39 -2.75 -9.57
C GLN A 5 6.89 -1.78 -8.50
N LEU A 6 7.80 -1.21 -7.69
CA LEU A 6 7.44 -0.23 -6.68
C LEU A 6 6.94 1.08 -7.31
N ASP A 7 7.49 1.52 -8.44
CA ASP A 7 7.02 2.72 -9.14
C ASP A 7 5.60 2.54 -9.70
N HIS A 8 5.30 1.38 -10.29
CA HIS A 8 3.94 1.06 -10.71
C HIS A 8 2.96 1.02 -9.53
N LEU A 9 3.32 0.35 -8.43
CA LEU A 9 2.49 0.30 -7.22
C LEU A 9 2.28 1.69 -6.59
N ARG A 10 3.31 2.56 -6.64
CA ARG A 10 3.22 3.95 -6.16
C ARG A 10 2.23 4.77 -6.99
N ARG A 11 2.35 4.74 -8.32
CA ARG A 11 1.44 5.46 -9.24
C ARG A 11 -0.01 5.03 -9.05
N GLU A 12 -0.26 3.73 -9.04
CA GLU A 12 -1.60 3.18 -8.81
C GLU A 12 -2.16 3.56 -7.44
N PHE A 13 -1.32 3.64 -6.40
CA PHE A 13 -1.76 4.07 -5.07
C PHE A 13 -2.12 5.56 -5.01
N GLU A 14 -1.45 6.39 -5.80
CA GLU A 14 -1.76 7.82 -5.92
C GLU A 14 -3.10 8.05 -6.63
N GLU A 15 -3.39 7.26 -7.67
CA GLU A 15 -4.69 7.27 -8.36
C GLU A 15 -5.81 6.67 -7.49
N ASN A 16 -5.54 5.55 -6.82
CA ASN A 16 -6.53 4.88 -5.98
C ASN A 16 -5.89 4.18 -4.77
N ARG A 17 -6.20 4.69 -3.57
CA ARG A 17 -5.68 4.14 -2.31
C ARG A 17 -6.25 2.77 -1.93
N TYR A 18 -7.30 2.29 -2.61
CA TYR A 18 -7.96 1.02 -2.37
C TYR A 18 -8.09 0.21 -3.66
N LEU A 19 -7.41 -0.94 -3.71
CA LEU A 19 -7.53 -1.85 -4.84
C LEU A 19 -8.85 -2.62 -4.83
N THR A 20 -9.53 -2.61 -5.98
CA THR A 20 -10.55 -3.61 -6.31
C THR A 20 -9.89 -4.94 -6.69
N GLU A 21 -10.65 -6.03 -6.62
CA GLU A 21 -10.17 -7.36 -7.01
C GLU A 21 -9.64 -7.40 -8.45
N LYS A 22 -10.41 -6.85 -9.40
CA LYS A 22 -10.01 -6.76 -10.81
C LYS A 22 -8.69 -6.03 -11.00
N ARG A 23 -8.49 -4.90 -10.31
CA ARG A 23 -7.23 -4.12 -10.40
C ARG A 23 -6.06 -4.86 -9.76
N ARG A 24 -6.30 -5.58 -8.67
CA ARG A 24 -5.28 -6.40 -8.02
C ARG A 24 -4.80 -7.54 -8.92
N GLN A 25 -5.72 -8.22 -9.62
CA GLN A 25 -5.41 -9.26 -10.60
C GLN A 25 -4.61 -8.71 -11.79
N ASP A 26 -5.03 -7.57 -12.35
CA ASP A 26 -4.31 -6.91 -13.45
C ASP A 26 -2.87 -6.54 -13.06
N LEU A 27 -2.69 -5.96 -11.87
CA LEU A 27 -1.35 -5.64 -11.35
C LEU A 27 -0.51 -6.88 -11.05
N ALA A 28 -1.13 -7.96 -10.56
CA ALA A 28 -0.45 -9.22 -10.30
C ALA A 28 0.14 -9.79 -11.59
N GLN A 29 -0.66 -9.83 -12.67
CA GLN A 29 -0.20 -10.32 -13.97
C GLN A 29 0.86 -9.40 -14.59
N ARG A 30 0.64 -8.08 -14.57
CA ARG A 30 1.56 -7.11 -15.18
C ARG A 30 2.92 -7.06 -14.48
N LEU A 31 2.93 -7.16 -13.16
CA LEU A 31 4.16 -7.05 -12.36
C LEU A 31 4.82 -8.41 -12.09
N GLY A 32 4.18 -9.52 -12.46
CA GLY A 32 4.64 -10.87 -12.12
C GLY A 32 4.66 -11.12 -10.61
N LEU A 33 3.66 -10.58 -9.89
CA LEU A 33 3.55 -10.65 -8.44
C LEU A 33 2.30 -11.40 -8.03
N ASN A 34 2.30 -11.95 -6.81
CA ASN A 34 1.09 -12.53 -6.25
C ASN A 34 0.13 -11.42 -5.79
N GLU A 35 -1.18 -11.62 -6.01
CA GLU A 35 -2.22 -10.71 -5.53
C GLU A 35 -2.10 -10.40 -4.03
N SER A 36 -1.71 -11.39 -3.24
CA SER A 36 -1.46 -11.24 -1.80
C SER A 36 -0.35 -10.24 -1.49
N GLN A 37 0.74 -10.23 -2.27
CA GLN A 37 1.85 -9.29 -2.08
C GLN A 37 1.39 -7.86 -2.37
N ILE A 38 0.60 -7.68 -3.42
CA ILE A 38 0.01 -6.38 -3.78
C ILE A 38 -0.96 -5.91 -2.68
N LYS A 39 -1.83 -6.80 -2.19
CA LYS A 39 -2.75 -6.51 -1.08
C LYS A 39 -2.00 -6.05 0.17
N ILE A 40 -0.97 -6.78 0.59
CA ILE A 40 -0.15 -6.45 1.76
C ILE A 40 0.56 -5.11 1.56
N TRP A 41 1.12 -4.86 0.37
CA TRP A 41 1.79 -3.60 0.08
C TRP A 41 0.83 -2.40 0.22
N PHE A 42 -0.39 -2.50 -0.35
CA PHE A 42 -1.41 -1.45 -0.23
C PHE A 42 -1.86 -1.25 1.22
N GLN A 43 -2.02 -2.32 2.00
CA GLN A 43 -2.33 -2.23 3.43
C GLN A 43 -1.21 -1.50 4.21
N ASN A 44 0.05 -1.88 3.98
CA ASN A 44 1.21 -1.26 4.63
C ASN A 44 1.36 0.23 4.25
N LYS A 45 1.13 0.57 2.98
CA LYS A 45 1.17 1.95 2.49
C LYS A 45 0.10 2.81 3.16
N ARG A 46 -1.14 2.32 3.28
CA ARG A 46 -2.22 3.01 4.03
C ARG A 46 -1.89 3.14 5.50
N ALA A 47 -1.37 2.09 6.14
CA ALA A 47 -0.96 2.14 7.55
C ALA A 47 0.14 3.18 7.78
N LYS A 48 1.11 3.29 6.88
CA LYS A 48 2.17 4.31 6.93
C LYS A 48 1.58 5.72 6.84
N ILE A 49 0.67 5.97 5.89
CA ILE A 49 0.02 7.29 5.75
C ILE A 49 -0.81 7.62 7.00
N LYS A 50 -1.57 6.66 7.54
CA LYS A 50 -2.34 6.85 8.77
C LYS A 50 -1.45 7.22 9.97
N LYS A 51 -0.27 6.60 10.08
CA LYS A 51 0.73 6.94 11.10
C LYS A 51 1.36 8.32 10.87
N SER A 52 1.57 8.71 9.62
CA SER A 52 2.11 10.03 9.25
C SER A 52 1.09 11.17 9.38
N SER A 53 -0.21 10.89 9.23
CA SER A 53 -1.29 11.89 9.22
C SER A 53 -1.87 12.22 10.60
N GLY A 54 -1.15 11.94 11.70
CA GLY A 54 -1.42 12.65 12.96
C GLY A 54 -2.51 12.10 13.88
N GLN A 55 -2.61 10.78 14.05
CA GLN A 55 -2.99 10.25 15.37
C GLN A 55 -1.78 9.52 15.96
N LYS A 56 -0.85 10.30 16.53
CA LYS A 56 -0.18 9.81 17.74
C LYS A 56 -1.32 9.53 18.72
N PRO A 57 -1.54 8.30 19.21
CA PRO A 57 -2.43 8.14 20.35
C PRO A 57 -1.91 9.07 21.46
N PRO A 58 -2.77 9.78 22.20
CA PRO A 58 -2.34 10.69 23.28
C PRO A 58 -1.78 9.94 24.50
N LEU A 59 -1.09 8.81 24.30
CA LEU A 59 -0.63 7.89 25.35
C LEU A 59 0.80 7.39 25.08
N ALA A 60 1.68 8.27 24.58
CA ALA A 60 3.12 8.13 24.78
C ALA A 60 3.65 9.25 25.69
N THR A 61 2.86 9.58 26.70
CA THR A 61 3.30 10.31 27.88
C THR A 61 2.77 9.52 29.07
N ARG A 62 3.54 8.54 29.53
CA ARG A 62 3.62 8.13 30.94
C ARG A 62 4.67 7.04 31.10
N LEU A 63 5.72 7.46 31.83
CA LEU A 63 6.68 6.71 32.66
C LEU A 63 7.65 5.77 31.94
#